data_AF-A0A7S2U0J6-F1
#
_entry.id   AF-A0A7S2U0J6-F1
#
_cell.length_a   1.000
_cell.length_b   1.000
_cell.length_c   1.000
_cell.angle_alpha   90.00
_cell.angle_beta   90.00
_cell.angle_gamma   90.00
#
_symmetry.space_group_name_H-M   'P 1'
#
loop_
_entity.id
_entity.type
_entity.pdbx_description
1 polymer ?
#
loop_
_entity_poly.entity_id
_entity_poly.type
_entity_poly.pdbx_seq_one_letter_code
_entity_poly.pdbx_strand_id
1 'polypeptide(L)'
;RQRDVREAFSVAGPVAWGGFVEFRMNIDDDVDYLSLGTMAINTNDCFVALNGVKVGSHGGDFDLAGLDAGSEVNNELCGFIPGPACAVTSGNKRSQKGAEGFVHVHRGFFGINEGRDVAFNIDQNDVSVRGEPLTQARYDWRNPMARVTITRA
;
A
#
# COMPACT_ATOMS: atom_id res chain seq x y z
N ARG A 1 21.39 16.19 12.41
CA ARG A 1 22.35 15.17 11.90
C ARG A 1 21.72 14.57 10.66
N GLN A 2 22.30 14.79 9.49
CA GLN A 2 21.84 14.18 8.24
C GLN A 2 22.17 12.68 8.30
N ARG A 3 21.19 11.82 7.99
CA ARG A 3 21.42 10.39 7.81
C ARG A 3 21.60 10.19 6.32
N ASP A 4 22.72 9.59 5.91
CA ASP A 4 22.97 9.31 4.50
C ASP A 4 22.37 7.95 4.12
N VAL A 5 21.99 7.81 2.85
CA VAL A 5 21.49 6.54 2.31
C VAL A 5 22.70 5.72 1.88
N ARG A 6 22.90 4.57 2.52
CA ARG A 6 23.97 3.62 2.17
C ARG A 6 23.59 2.76 0.96
N GLU A 7 22.37 2.23 0.99
CA GLU A 7 21.87 1.32 -0.03
C GLU A 7 20.37 1.54 -0.22
N ALA A 8 19.89 1.32 -1.45
CA ALA A 8 18.48 1.42 -1.80
C ALA A 8 18.08 0.25 -2.70
N PHE A 9 16.93 -0.34 -2.41
CA PHE A 9 16.39 -1.48 -3.13
C PHE A 9 14.93 -1.24 -3.49
N SER A 10 14.49 -1.88 -4.57
CA SER A 10 13.09 -1.94 -4.97
C SER A 10 12.79 -3.29 -5.59
N VAL A 11 11.65 -3.88 -5.25
CA VAL A 11 11.07 -5.00 -5.99
C VAL A 11 9.89 -4.49 -6.79
N ALA A 12 9.82 -4.93 -8.04
CA ALA A 12 8.69 -4.62 -8.90
C ALA A 12 7.58 -5.66 -8.70
N GLY A 13 6.34 -5.17 -8.72
CA GLY A 13 5.15 -6.02 -8.75
C GLY A 13 4.51 -6.28 -7.38
N PRO A 14 3.25 -6.71 -7.38
CA PRO A 14 2.47 -6.89 -6.16
C PRO A 14 2.88 -8.16 -5.41
N VAL A 15 2.96 -8.05 -4.08
CA VAL A 15 3.05 -9.22 -3.20
C VAL A 15 1.62 -9.65 -2.86
N ALA A 16 1.23 -10.84 -3.31
CA ALA A 16 -0.08 -11.39 -3.01
C ALA A 16 -0.24 -11.67 -1.51
N TRP A 17 -1.48 -11.75 -1.04
CA TRP A 17 -1.78 -12.05 0.35
C TRP A 17 -1.15 -13.38 0.80
N GLY A 18 -0.51 -13.39 1.97
CA GLY A 18 0.27 -14.53 2.48
C GLY A 18 1.63 -14.75 1.82
N GLY A 19 1.94 -14.02 0.75
CA GLY A 19 3.27 -13.98 0.14
C GLY A 19 4.26 -13.11 0.91
N PHE A 20 5.53 -13.24 0.56
CA PHE A 20 6.60 -12.41 1.11
C PHE A 20 7.65 -12.12 0.04
N VAL A 21 8.46 -11.10 0.28
CA VAL A 21 9.70 -10.80 -0.44
C VAL A 21 10.85 -10.77 0.56
N GLU A 22 11.99 -11.31 0.18
CA GLU A 22 13.21 -11.30 0.99
C GLU A 22 14.24 -10.37 0.36
N PHE A 23 14.88 -9.56 1.20
CA PHE A 23 16.02 -8.74 0.84
C PHE A 23 17.21 -9.12 1.69
N ARG A 24 18.40 -9.07 1.10
CA ARG A 24 19.66 -9.20 1.83
C ARG A 24 20.42 -7.90 1.64
N MET A 25 20.88 -7.37 2.75
CA MET A 25 21.63 -6.12 2.81
C MET A 25 22.84 -6.34 3.70
N ASN A 26 23.95 -5.68 3.35
CA ASN A 26 25.13 -5.66 4.20
C ASN A 26 24.99 -4.49 5.18
N ILE A 27 25.16 -4.78 6.47
CA ILE A 27 25.01 -3.83 7.56
C ILE A 27 26.36 -3.75 8.28
N ASP A 28 26.89 -2.55 8.44
CA ASP A 28 28.14 -2.37 9.21
C ASP A 28 27.84 -2.32 10.71
N ASP A 29 28.86 -2.55 11.54
CA ASP A 29 28.71 -2.61 13.00
C ASP A 29 28.32 -1.25 13.62
N ASP A 30 28.49 -0.16 12.86
CA ASP A 30 28.11 1.22 13.16
C ASP A 30 26.64 1.54 12.84
N VAL A 31 25.72 0.98 13.64
CA VAL A 31 24.29 1.36 13.77
C VAL A 31 23.63 1.86 12.47
N ASP A 32 23.13 0.92 11.67
CA ASP A 32 22.29 1.23 10.52
C ASP A 32 20.79 1.32 10.89
N TYR A 33 20.07 2.11 10.09
CA TYR A 33 18.63 2.28 10.15
C TYR A 33 17.99 1.76 8.87
N LEU A 34 16.89 1.02 9.01
CA LEU A 34 16.06 0.57 7.89
C LEU A 34 14.76 1.37 7.84
N SER A 35 14.49 1.91 6.66
CA SER A 35 13.16 2.38 6.26
C SER A 35 12.69 1.55 5.08
N LEU A 36 11.41 1.21 5.06
CA LEU A 36 10.75 0.58 3.92
C LEU A 36 9.35 1.15 3.75
N GLY A 37 8.86 1.12 2.53
CA GLY A 37 7.49 1.50 2.21
C GLY A 37 7.00 0.71 1.01
N THR A 38 5.72 0.33 1.03
CA THR A 38 5.06 -0.25 -0.15
C THR A 38 3.60 0.16 -0.18
N MET A 39 3.09 0.41 -1.39
CA MET A 39 1.70 0.75 -1.63
C MET A 39 0.81 -0.48 -1.39
N ALA A 40 -0.33 -0.26 -0.74
CA ALA A 40 -1.39 -1.24 -0.59
C ALA A 40 -2.32 -1.19 -1.82
N ILE A 41 -2.34 -2.25 -2.61
CA ILE A 41 -3.37 -2.41 -3.64
C ILE A 41 -4.60 -3.11 -3.04
N ASN A 42 -5.83 -2.82 -3.45
CA ASN A 42 -6.29 -1.84 -4.45
C ASN A 42 -6.81 -0.59 -3.73
N THR A 43 -5.94 0.36 -3.37
CA THR A 43 -6.35 1.58 -2.65
C THR A 43 -5.89 2.83 -3.39
N ASN A 44 -6.44 3.99 -3.04
CA ASN A 44 -6.04 5.25 -3.66
C ASN A 44 -4.57 5.58 -3.29
N ASP A 45 -4.30 5.63 -1.99
CA ASP A 45 -2.99 6.01 -1.46
C ASP A 45 -2.68 5.38 -0.08
N CYS A 46 -3.23 4.20 0.20
CA CYS A 46 -2.82 3.43 1.37
C CYS A 46 -1.44 2.79 1.13
N PHE A 47 -0.62 2.74 2.18
CA PHE A 47 0.69 2.13 2.17
C PHE A 47 1.02 1.53 3.55
N VAL A 48 1.98 0.62 3.60
CA VAL A 48 2.61 0.20 4.86
C VAL A 48 4.04 0.68 4.88
N ALA A 49 4.56 1.03 6.05
CA ALA A 49 5.93 1.51 6.17
C ALA A 49 6.58 1.14 7.49
N LEU A 50 7.89 0.93 7.43
CA LEU A 50 8.80 0.94 8.56
C LEU A 50 9.63 2.22 8.45
N ASN A 51 9.67 3.04 9.50
CA ASN A 51 10.34 4.33 9.44
C ASN A 51 11.57 4.36 10.36
N GLY A 52 12.76 4.22 9.76
CA GLY A 52 14.03 4.47 10.42
C GLY A 52 14.26 3.63 11.66
N VAL A 53 13.95 2.33 11.58
CA VAL A 53 14.16 1.38 12.68
C VAL A 53 15.62 0.98 12.73
N LYS A 54 16.21 1.03 13.93
CA LYS A 54 17.59 0.64 14.15
C LYS A 54 17.71 -0.88 14.00
N VAL A 55 18.54 -1.34 13.07
CA VAL A 55 18.67 -2.78 12.77
C VAL A 55 19.68 -3.46 13.69
N GLY A 56 20.77 -2.77 14.06
CA GLY A 56 21.67 -3.14 15.17
C GLY A 56 22.05 -4.62 15.33
N SER A 57 22.42 -5.01 16.55
CA SER A 57 22.87 -6.38 16.89
C SER A 57 21.74 -7.39 17.07
N HIS A 58 20.47 -6.98 16.99
CA HIS A 58 19.32 -7.84 17.21
C HIS A 58 18.28 -7.60 16.12
N GLY A 59 17.87 -8.66 15.43
CA GLY A 59 16.72 -8.67 14.54
C GLY A 59 15.40 -8.46 15.29
N GLY A 60 14.28 -8.50 14.57
CA GLY A 60 12.96 -8.34 15.18
C GLY A 60 11.80 -8.44 14.20
N ASP A 61 10.61 -8.63 14.76
CA ASP A 61 9.34 -8.64 14.04
C ASP A 61 8.60 -7.31 14.25
N PHE A 62 8.17 -6.70 13.14
CA PHE A 62 7.48 -5.42 13.12
C PHE A 62 6.12 -5.59 12.45
N ASP A 63 5.06 -5.51 13.24
CA ASP A 63 3.69 -5.47 12.75
C ASP A 63 3.33 -4.06 12.29
N LEU A 64 2.99 -3.92 11.01
CA LEU A 64 2.77 -2.64 10.35
C LEU A 64 1.28 -2.41 10.11
N ALA A 65 0.80 -1.25 10.52
CA ALA A 65 -0.54 -0.79 10.16
C ALA A 65 -0.59 -0.32 8.71
N GLY A 66 -1.76 -0.43 8.09
CA GLY A 66 -2.07 0.32 6.87
C GLY A 66 -2.17 1.80 7.20
N LEU A 67 -1.40 2.61 6.48
CA LEU A 67 -1.33 4.06 6.60
C LEU A 67 -1.95 4.70 5.37
N ASP A 68 -2.67 5.78 5.60
CA ASP A 68 -3.17 6.68 4.59
C ASP A 68 -2.13 7.77 4.34
N ALA A 69 -1.79 8.06 3.08
CA ALA A 69 -0.87 9.15 2.78
C ALA A 69 -1.52 10.54 2.94
N GLY A 70 -2.86 10.60 2.96
CA GLY A 70 -3.65 11.82 2.98
C GLY A 70 -3.50 12.64 1.70
N SER A 71 -3.05 12.02 0.61
CA SER A 71 -2.74 12.68 -0.65
C SER A 71 -3.92 12.64 -1.63
N GLU A 72 -4.85 11.72 -1.39
CA GLU A 72 -6.07 11.48 -2.14
C GLU A 72 -7.25 11.17 -1.21
N VAL A 73 -8.47 11.34 -1.69
CA VAL A 73 -9.66 10.89 -0.98
C VAL A 73 -9.89 9.40 -1.22
N ASN A 74 -10.17 8.67 -0.13
CA ASN A 74 -10.54 7.25 -0.14
C ASN A 74 -11.92 7.00 -0.76
N ASN A 75 -12.01 7.12 -2.08
CA ASN A 75 -13.26 7.05 -2.82
C ASN A 75 -13.68 5.63 -3.21
N GLU A 76 -12.75 4.66 -3.19
CA GLU A 76 -13.02 3.26 -3.52
C GLU A 76 -13.66 3.07 -4.91
N LEU A 77 -13.22 3.87 -5.90
CA LEU A 77 -13.68 3.81 -7.28
C LEU A 77 -12.57 3.28 -8.19
N CYS A 78 -12.84 2.33 -9.10
CA CYS A 78 -11.77 1.75 -9.91
C CYS A 78 -10.98 2.74 -10.73
N GLY A 79 -11.61 3.82 -11.20
CA GLY A 79 -10.90 4.88 -11.93
C GLY A 79 -9.77 5.57 -11.14
N PHE A 80 -9.66 5.33 -9.84
CA PHE A 80 -8.75 6.01 -8.91
C PHE A 80 -7.91 5.04 -8.06
N ILE A 81 -8.00 3.73 -8.28
CA ILE A 81 -7.20 2.73 -7.56
C ILE A 81 -6.52 1.78 -8.56
N PRO A 82 -5.27 1.35 -8.30
CA PRO A 82 -4.58 0.39 -9.13
C PRO A 82 -5.23 -1.00 -9.05
N GLY A 83 -4.98 -1.81 -10.08
CA GLY A 83 -5.37 -3.22 -10.11
C GLY A 83 -4.57 -4.10 -9.13
N PRO A 84 -4.93 -5.41 -9.01
CA PRO A 84 -5.69 -6.20 -9.98
C PRO A 84 -7.22 -6.15 -9.87
N ALA A 85 -7.81 -5.64 -8.79
CA ALA A 85 -9.29 -5.63 -8.69
C ALA A 85 -9.93 -4.74 -9.75
N CYS A 86 -9.21 -3.70 -10.13
CA CYS A 86 -9.59 -2.77 -11.17
C CYS A 86 -8.82 -3.03 -12.45
N ALA A 87 -9.47 -2.79 -13.58
CA ALA A 87 -8.86 -2.97 -14.88
C ALA A 87 -7.57 -2.15 -15.00
N VAL A 88 -6.55 -2.71 -15.66
CA VAL A 88 -5.29 -1.99 -15.94
C VAL A 88 -5.48 -0.70 -16.73
N THR A 89 -6.64 -0.56 -17.38
CA THR A 89 -7.08 0.61 -18.15
C THR A 89 -7.86 1.64 -17.31
N SER A 90 -8.05 1.42 -16.01
CA SER A 90 -8.84 2.32 -15.14
C SER A 90 -8.29 3.75 -15.09
N GLY A 91 -7.00 3.91 -15.39
CA GLY A 91 -6.30 5.18 -15.49
C GLY A 91 -5.70 5.67 -14.18
N ASN A 92 -5.98 5.04 -13.04
CA ASN A 92 -5.43 5.36 -11.71
C ASN A 92 -5.35 6.87 -11.46
N LYS A 93 -6.46 7.57 -11.70
CA LYS A 93 -6.50 9.03 -11.61
C LYS A 93 -6.29 9.46 -10.18
N ARG A 94 -5.64 10.61 -10.02
CA ARG A 94 -5.46 11.24 -8.72
C ARG A 94 -6.71 12.01 -8.30
N SER A 95 -7.19 11.83 -7.05
CA SER A 95 -8.32 12.58 -6.50
C SER A 95 -7.98 13.31 -5.19
N GLN A 96 -7.51 14.56 -5.30
CA GLN A 96 -7.05 15.33 -4.12
C GLN A 96 -8.16 16.06 -3.37
N LYS A 97 -9.33 16.26 -3.98
CA LYS A 97 -10.42 17.04 -3.37
C LYS A 97 -11.01 16.25 -2.21
N GLY A 98 -10.81 16.74 -0.99
CA GLY A 98 -11.25 16.07 0.23
C GLY A 98 -10.23 15.10 0.83
N ALA A 99 -8.99 15.11 0.33
CA ALA A 99 -7.87 14.39 0.94
C ALA A 99 -7.52 14.98 2.31
N GLU A 100 -7.03 14.15 3.21
CA GLU A 100 -6.81 14.44 4.61
C GLU A 100 -5.63 15.39 4.83
N GLY A 101 -4.62 15.33 3.96
CA GLY A 101 -3.46 16.24 3.93
C GLY A 101 -2.33 15.87 4.90
N PHE A 102 -2.42 14.72 5.59
CA PHE A 102 -1.38 14.21 6.48
C PHE A 102 -1.45 12.68 6.58
N VAL A 103 -0.32 12.06 6.96
CA VAL A 103 -0.26 10.62 7.15
C VAL A 103 -0.96 10.21 8.45
N HIS A 104 -1.88 9.24 8.37
CA HIS A 104 -2.51 8.64 9.55
C HIS A 104 -2.82 7.15 9.33
N VAL A 105 -3.32 6.46 10.36
CA VAL A 105 -3.77 5.07 10.21
C VAL A 105 -4.98 5.04 9.28
N HIS A 106 -4.91 4.27 8.21
CA HIS A 106 -5.97 4.16 7.23
C HIS A 106 -7.20 3.52 7.87
N ARG A 107 -8.39 3.98 7.46
CA ARG A 107 -9.67 3.59 8.05
C ARG A 107 -10.14 2.16 7.70
N GLY A 108 -9.39 1.42 6.89
CA GLY A 108 -9.86 0.21 6.20
C GLY A 108 -10.68 0.52 4.94
N PHE A 109 -11.36 -0.50 4.41
CA PHE A 109 -12.18 -0.45 3.20
C PHE A 109 -13.67 -0.54 3.58
N PHE A 110 -14.53 0.33 3.05
CA PHE A 110 -15.94 0.42 3.48
C PHE A 110 -16.97 0.02 2.41
N GLY A 111 -16.54 -0.25 1.17
CA GLY A 111 -17.44 -0.54 0.06
C GLY A 111 -18.37 0.64 -0.29
N ILE A 112 -17.96 1.89 -0.07
CA ILE A 112 -18.84 3.07 -0.19
C ILE A 112 -19.37 3.29 -1.62
N ASN A 113 -18.68 2.71 -2.60
CA ASN A 113 -19.07 2.71 -4.01
C ASN A 113 -19.16 1.30 -4.60
N GLU A 114 -19.47 0.30 -3.78
CA GLU A 114 -19.77 -1.06 -4.27
C GLU A 114 -20.81 -1.01 -5.41
N GLY A 115 -20.47 -1.62 -6.54
CA GLY A 115 -21.30 -1.67 -7.75
C GLY A 115 -21.39 -0.36 -8.56
N ARG A 116 -20.84 0.75 -8.05
CA ARG A 116 -20.72 2.04 -8.74
C ARG A 116 -19.34 2.19 -9.36
N ASP A 117 -19.02 1.21 -10.20
CA ASP A 117 -17.70 1.16 -10.79
C ASP A 117 -17.59 2.08 -12.01
N VAL A 118 -16.93 3.22 -11.85
CA VAL A 118 -16.72 4.19 -12.92
C VAL A 118 -15.25 4.16 -13.34
N ALA A 119 -14.89 3.15 -14.15
CA ALA A 119 -13.82 3.36 -15.11
C ALA A 119 -14.30 4.50 -16.04
N PHE A 120 -13.64 5.66 -15.94
CA PHE A 120 -14.03 6.85 -16.69
C PHE A 120 -14.00 6.53 -18.20
N ASN A 121 -15.08 6.86 -18.93
CA ASN A 121 -15.27 6.64 -20.38
C ASN A 121 -15.55 5.20 -20.84
N ILE A 122 -16.28 4.42 -20.03
CA ILE A 122 -16.77 3.12 -20.47
C ILE A 122 -18.29 3.12 -20.35
N ASP A 123 -18.97 2.60 -21.38
CA ASP A 123 -20.41 2.36 -21.32
C ASP A 123 -20.72 1.66 -20.01
N GLN A 124 -21.57 2.28 -19.18
CA GLN A 124 -21.95 1.69 -17.91
C GLN A 124 -22.60 0.31 -18.13
N ASN A 125 -23.07 -0.04 -19.32
CA ASN A 125 -23.61 -1.36 -19.62
C ASN A 125 -22.55 -2.42 -19.98
N ASP A 126 -21.28 -2.04 -20.12
CA ASP A 126 -20.19 -2.98 -20.39
C ASP A 126 -19.63 -3.59 -19.09
N VAL A 127 -20.11 -4.78 -18.77
CA VAL A 127 -19.67 -5.57 -17.61
C VAL A 127 -18.22 -6.05 -17.73
N SER A 128 -17.61 -6.00 -18.92
CA SER A 128 -16.24 -6.49 -19.13
C SER A 128 -15.16 -5.51 -18.64
N VAL A 129 -15.55 -4.31 -18.20
CA VAL A 129 -14.60 -3.25 -17.82
C VAL A 129 -14.91 -2.54 -16.50
N ARG A 130 -16.03 -2.90 -15.88
CA ARG A 130 -16.25 -2.73 -14.44
C ARG A 130 -15.30 -3.73 -13.79
N GLY A 131 -14.27 -3.37 -13.06
CA GLY A 131 -13.52 -4.34 -12.26
C GLY A 131 -14.43 -5.19 -11.35
N GLU A 132 -13.82 -6.05 -10.55
CA GLU A 132 -14.62 -6.81 -9.60
C GLU A 132 -15.23 -5.89 -8.52
N PRO A 133 -16.44 -6.20 -7.99
CA PRO A 133 -17.06 -5.36 -6.97
C PRO A 133 -16.13 -5.15 -5.78
N LEU A 134 -15.84 -3.87 -5.50
CA LEU A 134 -15.01 -3.42 -4.39
C LEU A 134 -15.82 -3.43 -3.08
N THR A 135 -16.13 -4.64 -2.59
CA THR A 135 -16.95 -4.81 -1.40
C THR A 135 -16.12 -4.71 -0.12
N GLN A 136 -16.72 -4.20 0.96
CA GLN A 136 -16.09 -4.23 2.29
C GLN A 136 -15.73 -5.66 2.70
N ALA A 137 -16.63 -6.62 2.48
CA ALA A 137 -16.42 -8.01 2.88
C ALA A 137 -15.18 -8.67 2.25
N ARG A 138 -14.71 -8.14 1.11
CA ARG A 138 -13.55 -8.68 0.39
C ARG A 138 -12.27 -7.89 0.62
N TYR A 139 -12.35 -6.56 0.70
CA TYR A 139 -11.17 -5.69 0.70
C TYR A 139 -10.86 -5.04 2.02
N ASP A 140 -11.78 -5.07 2.99
CA ASP A 140 -11.51 -4.50 4.31
C ASP A 140 -10.45 -5.30 5.05
N TRP A 141 -9.71 -4.61 5.90
CA TRP A 141 -8.67 -5.20 6.71
C TRP A 141 -8.71 -4.64 8.12
N ARG A 142 -8.17 -5.44 9.04
CA ARG A 142 -7.85 -4.99 10.40
C ARG A 142 -6.34 -5.06 10.54
N ASN A 143 -5.77 -4.05 11.19
CA ASN A 143 -4.35 -4.03 11.46
C ASN A 143 -3.95 -5.21 12.37
N PRO A 144 -2.74 -5.77 12.20
CA PRO A 144 -1.70 -5.34 11.23
C PRO A 144 -1.98 -5.78 9.79
N MET A 145 -1.54 -4.97 8.83
CA MET A 145 -1.68 -5.24 7.40
C MET A 145 -0.48 -6.00 6.82
N ALA A 146 0.71 -5.78 7.38
CA ALA A 146 1.94 -6.48 6.98
C ALA A 146 2.82 -6.76 8.19
N ARG A 147 3.70 -7.76 8.07
CA ARG A 147 4.76 -8.03 9.03
C ARG A 147 6.11 -7.96 8.32
N VAL A 148 7.06 -7.29 8.95
CA VAL A 148 8.46 -7.27 8.52
C VAL A 148 9.28 -8.00 9.56
N THR A 149 9.98 -9.04 9.14
CA THR A 149 10.90 -9.81 9.98
C THR A 149 12.32 -9.52 9.54
N ILE A 150 13.15 -9.06 10.46
CA ILE A 150 14.57 -8.79 10.21
C ILE A 150 15.36 -9.85 10.96
N THR A 151 16.19 -10.61 10.23
CA THR A 151 17.10 -11.61 10.79
C THR A 151 18.53 -11.31 10.39
N ARG A 152 19.49 -11.77 11.20
CA ARG A 152 20.91 -11.75 10.86
C ARG A 152 21.29 -13.17 10.45
N ALA A 153 21.91 -13.30 9.27
CA ALA A 153 22.42 -14.55 8.74
C ALA A 153 23.96 -14.58 8.82
#